data_AF-A0A2R6CIX8-F1
#
_entry.id   AF-A0A2R6CIX8-F1
#
_cell.length_a   1.000
_cell.length_b   1.000
_cell.length_c   1.000
_cell.angle_alpha   90.00
_cell.angle_beta   90.00
_cell.angle_gamma   90.00
#
_symmetry.space_group_name_H-M   'P 1'
#
loop_
_entity.id
_entity.type
_entity.pdbx_description
1 polymer ?
#
loop_
_entity_poly.entity_id
_entity_poly.type
_entity_poly.pdbx_seq_one_letter_code
_entity_poly.pdbx_strand_id
1 'polypeptide(L)'
;MADDSIAVVDLDQCQPDRCNYECANFCPPNRTGKNCIITREERYEEDEPYQGSSDQVWISEEICLGESCGICVEKCPFDAITIRNLPQELDEDPIHRYGDNGFALYGLPAPQEGQVTGILGPNGIGKTTAVRILADELAPNLGRPGEEPGWDAVLEAYRGTELQEYLEAVRGGDLTVARKPQYVDRIPDRFDGTTRELLARTDERDVLTELIERLEIASVVDQSIDTLSGGELQRVALAATLARDADF
;
A
#
# COMPACT_ATOMS: atom_id res chain seq x y z
N MET A 1 -29.66 2.40 -1.91
CA MET A 1 -28.36 1.90 -1.42
C MET A 1 -27.34 2.88 -1.95
N ALA A 2 -26.26 3.13 -1.22
CA ALA A 2 -25.29 4.11 -1.68
C ALA A 2 -24.34 3.43 -2.68
N ASP A 3 -24.77 3.38 -3.95
CA ASP A 3 -23.97 2.78 -5.03
C ASP A 3 -22.65 3.56 -5.24
N ASP A 4 -22.54 4.78 -4.69
CA ASP A 4 -21.43 5.70 -4.88
C ASP A 4 -20.51 5.90 -3.65
N SER A 5 -20.57 5.05 -2.61
CA SER A 5 -19.70 5.28 -1.44
C SER A 5 -19.30 4.02 -0.69
N ILE A 6 -18.02 3.96 -0.30
CA ILE A 6 -17.43 2.86 0.49
C ILE A 6 -17.07 3.37 1.88
N ALA A 7 -17.47 2.60 2.89
CA ALA A 7 -16.99 2.78 4.25
C ALA A 7 -15.66 2.01 4.44
N VAL A 8 -14.61 2.73 4.83
CA VAL A 8 -13.28 2.20 5.13
C VAL A 8 -13.05 2.26 6.63
N VAL A 9 -12.54 1.17 7.20
CA VAL A 9 -12.16 1.06 8.61
C VAL A 9 -10.64 1.00 8.70
N ASP A 10 -10.04 1.99 9.36
CA ASP A 10 -8.64 1.98 9.74
C ASP A 10 -8.47 1.02 10.94
N LEU A 11 -7.87 -0.15 10.66
CA LEU A 11 -7.69 -1.21 11.65
C LEU A 11 -6.63 -0.87 12.70
N ASP A 12 -5.71 0.05 12.45
CA ASP A 12 -4.75 0.47 13.47
C ASP A 12 -5.44 1.39 14.50
N GLN A 13 -6.43 2.16 14.05
CA GLN A 13 -7.19 3.11 14.89
C GLN A 13 -8.47 2.51 15.50
N CYS A 14 -8.97 1.40 14.96
CA CYS A 14 -10.18 0.76 15.47
C CYS A 14 -9.89 0.08 16.83
N GLN A 15 -10.42 0.68 17.91
CA GLN A 15 -10.21 0.23 19.30
C GLN A 15 -11.57 -0.09 19.99
N PRO A 16 -12.23 -1.22 19.66
CA PRO A 16 -13.56 -1.57 20.15
C PRO A 16 -13.68 -1.61 21.68
N ASP A 17 -12.66 -2.15 22.35
CA ASP A 17 -12.55 -2.22 23.81
C ASP A 17 -12.69 -0.87 24.52
N ARG A 18 -12.42 0.23 23.80
CA ARG A 18 -12.40 1.59 24.35
C ARG A 18 -13.53 2.48 23.83
N CYS A 19 -14.26 2.07 22.80
CA CYS A 19 -15.40 2.82 22.26
C CYS A 19 -16.76 2.16 22.49
N ASN A 20 -16.84 0.89 22.93
CA ASN A 20 -18.11 0.20 23.17
C ASN A 20 -19.04 0.17 21.92
N TYR A 21 -18.45 0.06 20.73
CA TYR A 21 -19.16 -0.07 19.46
C TYR A 21 -20.18 1.04 19.15
N GLU A 22 -19.89 2.29 19.56
CA GLU A 22 -20.76 3.46 19.29
C GLU A 22 -21.15 3.57 17.80
N CYS A 23 -20.24 3.26 16.88
CA CYS A 23 -20.54 3.23 15.45
C CYS A 23 -21.70 2.28 15.11
N ALA A 24 -21.72 1.06 15.66
CA ALA A 24 -22.78 0.07 15.45
C ALA A 24 -24.06 0.45 16.21
N ASN A 25 -23.95 0.93 17.46
CA ASN A 25 -25.09 1.30 18.30
C ASN A 25 -25.93 2.44 17.70
N PHE A 26 -25.28 3.39 17.03
CA PHE A 26 -25.93 4.56 16.44
C PHE A 26 -26.24 4.40 14.95
N CYS A 27 -25.72 3.36 14.28
CA CYS A 27 -25.97 3.09 12.87
C CYS A 27 -27.49 2.85 12.62
N PRO A 28 -28.17 3.65 11.77
CA PRO A 28 -29.60 3.49 11.55
C PRO A 28 -30.00 2.11 11.02
N PRO A 29 -29.30 1.52 10.02
CA PRO A 29 -29.52 0.12 9.64
C PRO A 29 -29.48 -0.88 10.81
N ASN A 30 -28.48 -0.80 11.69
CA ASN A 30 -28.40 -1.65 12.89
C ASN A 30 -29.58 -1.45 13.84
N ARG A 31 -29.97 -0.20 14.07
CA ARG A 31 -31.14 0.12 14.91
C ARG A 31 -32.46 -0.37 14.32
N THR A 32 -32.51 -0.60 13.02
CA THR A 32 -33.64 -1.22 12.32
C THR A 32 -33.55 -2.75 12.24
N GLY A 33 -32.56 -3.37 12.89
CA GLY A 33 -32.37 -4.82 12.94
C GLY A 33 -31.60 -5.41 11.76
N LYS A 34 -30.90 -4.60 10.97
CA LYS A 34 -30.00 -5.09 9.90
C LYS A 34 -28.57 -5.19 10.39
N ASN A 35 -27.82 -6.17 9.90
CA ASN A 35 -26.41 -6.35 10.24
C ASN A 35 -25.51 -5.48 9.35
N CYS A 36 -25.61 -4.16 9.48
CA CYS A 36 -24.80 -3.24 8.68
C CYS A 36 -23.39 -3.06 9.26
N ILE A 37 -23.26 -2.97 10.59
CA ILE A 37 -21.97 -2.91 11.28
C ILE A 37 -21.95 -4.05 12.29
N ILE A 38 -21.10 -5.04 12.06
CA ILE A 38 -20.94 -6.23 12.91
C ILE A 38 -19.45 -6.43 13.22
N THR A 39 -19.10 -7.31 14.13
CA THR A 39 -17.69 -7.64 14.35
C THR A 39 -17.15 -8.47 13.18
N ARG A 40 -15.82 -8.46 12.99
CA ARG A 40 -15.16 -9.32 12.00
C ARG A 40 -15.37 -10.80 12.32
N GLU A 41 -15.41 -11.17 13.59
CA GLU A 41 -15.79 -12.52 14.04
C GLU A 41 -17.19 -12.94 13.60
N GLU A 42 -18.16 -12.02 13.62
CA GLU A 42 -19.52 -12.30 13.16
C GLU A 42 -19.63 -12.37 11.62
N ARG A 43 -18.68 -11.78 10.90
CA ARG A 43 -18.68 -11.69 9.44
C ARG A 43 -17.95 -12.85 8.76
N TYR A 44 -16.79 -13.23 9.27
CA TYR A 44 -15.90 -14.22 8.65
C TYR A 44 -16.06 -15.58 9.33
N GLU A 45 -15.99 -16.66 8.56
CA GLU A 45 -16.01 -18.02 9.11
C GLU A 45 -14.68 -18.35 9.83
N GLU A 46 -14.65 -19.35 10.73
CA GLU A 46 -13.45 -19.69 11.54
C GLU A 46 -12.18 -19.95 10.69
N ASP A 47 -12.35 -20.45 9.46
CA ASP A 47 -11.25 -20.79 8.55
C ASP A 47 -11.02 -19.73 7.45
N GLU A 48 -11.79 -18.63 7.42
CA GLU A 48 -11.66 -17.57 6.40
C GLU A 48 -10.61 -16.53 6.84
N PRO A 49 -9.51 -16.33 6.08
CA PRO A 49 -8.48 -15.38 6.46
C PRO A 49 -8.97 -13.94 6.27
N TYR A 50 -8.86 -13.12 7.32
CA TYR A 50 -9.14 -11.67 7.27
C TYR A 50 -8.08 -10.84 7.99
N GLN A 51 -8.05 -9.54 7.67
CA GLN A 51 -7.17 -8.57 8.34
C GLN A 51 -7.83 -7.94 9.56
N GLY A 52 -7.02 -7.63 10.57
CA GLY A 52 -7.46 -7.02 11.82
C GLY A 52 -7.76 -8.04 12.92
N SER A 53 -8.17 -7.54 14.08
CA SER A 53 -8.61 -8.37 15.21
C SER A 53 -10.09 -8.75 15.08
N SER A 54 -10.48 -9.85 15.70
CA SER A 54 -11.84 -10.42 15.62
C SER A 54 -12.93 -9.49 16.15
N ASP A 55 -12.59 -8.68 17.16
CA ASP A 55 -13.46 -7.68 17.79
C ASP A 55 -13.61 -6.39 16.97
N GLN A 56 -12.75 -6.15 15.98
CA GLN A 56 -12.85 -4.96 15.14
C GLN A 56 -14.07 -5.02 14.22
N VAL A 57 -14.59 -3.86 13.86
CA VAL A 57 -15.83 -3.77 13.09
C VAL A 57 -15.62 -4.01 11.60
N TRP A 58 -16.63 -4.62 10.98
CA TRP A 58 -16.85 -4.72 9.54
C TRP A 58 -18.15 -3.98 9.20
N ILE A 59 -18.16 -3.29 8.06
CA ILE A 59 -19.29 -2.48 7.60
C ILE A 59 -19.77 -3.01 6.25
N SER A 60 -21.01 -3.46 6.18
CA SER A 60 -21.63 -3.97 4.95
C SER A 60 -21.71 -2.91 3.87
N GLU A 61 -21.11 -3.18 2.71
CA GLU A 61 -21.14 -2.29 1.54
C GLU A 61 -22.54 -2.25 0.90
N GLU A 62 -23.30 -3.33 1.00
CA GLU A 62 -24.67 -3.43 0.44
C GLU A 62 -25.71 -2.71 1.32
N ILE A 63 -25.57 -2.78 2.64
CA ILE A 63 -26.56 -2.25 3.59
C ILE A 63 -26.26 -0.80 3.97
N CYS A 64 -24.99 -0.39 3.92
CA CYS A 64 -24.57 0.95 4.32
C CYS A 64 -25.30 2.03 3.50
N LEU A 65 -25.73 3.07 4.21
CA LEU A 65 -26.38 4.24 3.60
C LEU A 65 -25.36 5.25 3.06
N GLY A 66 -24.06 5.00 3.25
CA GLY A 66 -23.01 5.79 2.67
C GLY A 66 -22.83 7.18 3.28
N GLU A 67 -22.22 8.07 2.49
CA GLU A 67 -21.87 9.44 2.92
C GLU A 67 -23.10 10.22 3.37
N SER A 68 -24.25 9.98 2.73
CA SER A 68 -25.53 10.62 3.07
C SER A 68 -25.98 10.38 4.53
N CYS A 69 -25.44 9.36 5.19
CA CYS A 69 -25.70 9.06 6.59
C CYS A 69 -24.56 9.51 7.51
N GLY A 70 -23.33 9.02 7.31
CA GLY A 70 -22.14 9.48 8.05
C GLY A 70 -22.09 9.26 9.57
N ILE A 71 -23.15 8.77 10.22
CA ILE A 71 -23.26 8.71 11.70
C ILE A 71 -22.13 7.91 12.33
N CYS A 72 -21.73 6.78 11.73
CA CYS A 72 -20.65 5.95 12.27
C CYS A 72 -19.29 6.68 12.29
N VAL A 73 -19.05 7.58 11.34
CA VAL A 73 -17.86 8.43 11.30
C VAL A 73 -17.88 9.42 12.46
N GLU A 74 -18.99 10.16 12.63
CA GLU A 74 -19.14 11.14 13.71
C GLU A 74 -19.12 10.52 15.12
N LYS A 75 -19.58 9.27 15.24
CA LYS A 75 -19.64 8.55 16.51
C LYS A 75 -18.37 7.78 16.85
N CYS A 76 -17.44 7.64 15.92
CA CYS A 76 -16.18 6.98 16.20
C CYS A 76 -15.27 7.92 17.02
N PRO A 77 -14.94 7.61 18.29
CA PRO A 77 -14.07 8.48 19.09
C PRO A 77 -12.58 8.40 18.69
N PHE A 78 -12.25 7.52 17.75
CA PHE A 78 -10.88 7.25 17.28
C PHE A 78 -10.66 7.63 15.82
N ASP A 79 -11.66 8.24 15.16
CA ASP A 79 -11.60 8.57 13.72
C ASP A 79 -11.27 7.37 12.82
N ALA A 80 -11.55 6.15 13.31
CA ALA A 80 -11.20 4.89 12.66
C ALA A 80 -12.10 4.54 11.47
N ILE A 81 -13.16 5.30 11.22
CA ILE A 81 -14.11 5.04 10.12
C ILE A 81 -14.12 6.27 9.22
N THR A 82 -13.93 6.05 7.93
CA THR A 82 -14.13 7.09 6.92
C THR A 82 -15.08 6.58 5.86
N ILE A 83 -16.04 7.40 5.44
CA ILE A 83 -16.83 7.13 4.25
C ILE A 83 -16.26 7.97 3.10
N ARG A 84 -15.92 7.30 2.00
CA ARG A 84 -15.42 7.95 0.79
C ARG A 84 -16.47 7.82 -0.29
N ASN A 85 -16.84 8.95 -0.89
CA ASN A 85 -17.50 8.90 -2.18
C ASN A 85 -16.53 8.32 -3.19
N LEU A 86 -17.01 7.30 -3.88
CA LEU A 86 -16.41 6.90 -5.14
C LEU A 86 -16.69 8.07 -6.11
N PRO A 87 -15.68 8.58 -6.83
CA PRO A 87 -15.96 9.35 -8.04
C PRO A 87 -16.89 8.49 -8.91
N GLN A 88 -17.94 9.10 -9.49
CA GLN A 88 -18.92 8.40 -10.35
C GLN A 88 -18.27 7.27 -11.15
N GLU A 89 -18.78 6.06 -10.93
CA GLU A 89 -18.43 4.80 -11.61
C GLU A 89 -16.94 4.68 -11.94
N LEU A 90 -16.14 4.21 -10.97
CA LEU A 90 -15.16 3.21 -11.36
C LEU A 90 -15.99 1.95 -11.65
N ASP A 91 -16.45 1.80 -12.90
CA ASP A 91 -16.97 0.53 -13.46
C ASP A 91 -15.91 -0.59 -13.43
N GLU A 92 -14.72 -0.27 -12.95
CA GLU A 92 -13.54 -1.12 -12.91
C GLU A 92 -13.36 -1.70 -11.51
N ASP A 93 -13.17 -3.01 -11.47
CA ASP A 93 -12.77 -3.69 -10.26
C ASP A 93 -11.43 -3.15 -9.74
N PRO A 94 -11.25 -3.01 -8.41
CA PRO A 94 -9.97 -2.59 -7.86
C PRO A 94 -8.88 -3.60 -8.20
N ILE A 95 -7.68 -3.09 -8.45
CA ILE A 95 -6.54 -3.92 -8.85
C ILE A 95 -5.92 -4.63 -7.64
N HIS A 96 -6.01 -4.01 -6.47
CA HIS A 96 -5.60 -4.60 -5.20
C HIS A 96 -6.47 -4.08 -4.05
N ARG A 97 -6.87 -4.98 -3.15
CA ARG A 97 -7.65 -4.67 -1.95
C ARG A 97 -7.07 -5.41 -0.75
N TYR A 98 -6.72 -4.67 0.31
CA TYR A 98 -6.13 -5.31 1.50
C TYR A 98 -7.15 -6.14 2.30
N GLY A 99 -8.42 -5.77 2.28
CA GLY A 99 -9.48 -6.44 3.04
C GLY A 99 -10.84 -5.80 2.78
N ASP A 100 -11.91 -6.44 3.24
CA ASP A 100 -13.21 -5.76 3.31
C ASP A 100 -13.09 -4.52 4.21
N ASN A 101 -13.68 -3.43 3.73
CA ASN A 101 -13.53 -2.08 4.30
C ASN A 101 -12.06 -1.63 4.46
N GLY A 102 -11.12 -2.28 3.78
CA GLY A 102 -9.72 -1.86 3.71
C GLY A 102 -9.48 -0.92 2.53
N PHE A 103 -8.24 -0.45 2.42
CA PHE A 103 -7.80 0.32 1.27
C PHE A 103 -7.91 -0.50 -0.02
N ALA A 104 -8.48 0.11 -1.06
CA ALA A 104 -8.55 -0.41 -2.42
C ALA A 104 -7.79 0.52 -3.37
N LEU A 105 -6.93 -0.07 -4.20
CA LEU A 105 -6.21 0.61 -5.26
C LEU A 105 -6.93 0.39 -6.59
N TYR A 106 -7.06 1.45 -7.38
CA TYR A 106 -7.65 1.42 -8.72
C TYR A 106 -6.64 1.94 -9.73
N GLY A 107 -6.48 1.18 -10.82
CA GLY A 107 -5.50 1.46 -11.85
C GLY A 107 -4.03 1.38 -11.39
N LEU A 108 -3.14 1.38 -12.36
CA LEU A 108 -1.70 1.50 -12.17
C LEU A 108 -1.11 2.40 -13.26
N PRO A 109 -0.09 3.22 -12.94
CA PRO A 109 0.63 3.94 -13.96
C PRO A 109 1.51 2.97 -14.76
N ALA A 110 1.57 3.13 -16.08
CA ALA A 110 2.52 2.43 -16.93
C ALA A 110 3.86 3.18 -16.95
N PRO A 111 4.96 2.60 -16.44
CA PRO A 111 6.28 3.19 -16.60
C PRO A 111 6.76 3.04 -18.04
N GLN A 112 7.44 4.06 -18.56
CA GLN A 112 7.99 4.07 -19.92
C GLN A 112 9.51 4.22 -19.87
N GLU A 113 10.21 3.40 -20.65
CA GLU A 113 11.67 3.45 -20.72
C GLU A 113 12.16 4.81 -21.23
N GLY A 114 13.24 5.32 -20.64
CA GLY A 114 13.81 6.62 -21.00
C GLY A 114 13.01 7.83 -20.53
N GLN A 115 11.93 7.63 -19.78
CA GLN A 115 11.11 8.69 -19.21
C GLN A 115 11.02 8.59 -17.68
N VAL A 116 10.67 9.71 -17.04
CA VAL A 116 10.41 9.75 -15.59
C VAL A 116 8.91 9.87 -15.36
N THR A 117 8.29 8.79 -14.90
CA THR A 117 6.87 8.77 -14.54
C THR A 117 6.67 9.30 -13.12
N GLY A 118 6.05 10.48 -13.00
CA GLY A 118 5.74 11.10 -11.71
C GLY A 118 4.39 10.64 -11.14
N ILE A 119 4.38 10.15 -9.90
CA ILE A 119 3.15 9.80 -9.17
C ILE A 119 2.88 10.86 -8.10
N LEU A 120 1.88 11.73 -8.33
CA LEU A 120 1.51 12.80 -7.41
C LEU A 120 0.13 12.54 -6.79
N GLY A 121 0.02 12.73 -5.49
CA GLY A 121 -1.25 12.68 -4.78
C GLY A 121 -1.07 12.75 -3.26
N PRO A 122 -2.16 12.94 -2.48
CA PRO A 122 -2.12 12.95 -1.03
C PRO A 122 -1.57 11.65 -0.43
N ASN A 123 -1.18 11.68 0.84
CA ASN A 123 -0.83 10.45 1.57
C ASN A 123 -2.08 9.56 1.71
N GLY A 124 -1.87 8.24 1.63
CA GLY A 124 -2.97 7.26 1.72
C GLY A 124 -3.72 6.97 0.42
N ILE A 125 -3.36 7.60 -0.72
CA ILE A 125 -3.99 7.32 -2.02
C ILE A 125 -3.46 6.06 -2.73
N GLY A 126 -2.53 5.33 -2.11
CA GLY A 126 -1.98 4.08 -2.67
C GLY A 126 -0.71 4.20 -3.51
N LYS A 127 -0.02 5.36 -3.52
CA LYS A 127 1.26 5.53 -4.25
C LYS A 127 2.28 4.44 -3.90
N THR A 128 2.46 4.17 -2.60
CA THR A 128 3.38 3.13 -2.13
C THR A 128 2.91 1.74 -2.58
N THR A 129 1.60 1.47 -2.53
CA THR A 129 1.01 0.20 -2.99
C THR A 129 1.27 0.00 -4.48
N ALA A 130 1.04 1.03 -5.32
CA ALA A 130 1.31 0.98 -6.75
C ALA A 130 2.79 0.69 -7.06
N VAL A 131 3.71 1.39 -6.39
CA VAL A 131 5.16 1.16 -6.56
C VAL A 131 5.56 -0.26 -6.14
N ARG A 132 4.98 -0.81 -5.06
CA ARG A 132 5.26 -2.19 -4.63
C ARG A 132 4.77 -3.23 -5.62
N ILE A 133 3.62 -2.97 -6.27
CA ILE A 133 3.11 -3.84 -7.33
C ILE A 133 4.02 -3.80 -8.56
N LEU A 134 4.40 -2.60 -9.01
CA LEU A 134 5.30 -2.44 -10.16
C LEU A 134 6.69 -3.04 -9.91
N ALA A 135 7.18 -3.00 -8.67
CA ALA A 135 8.45 -3.61 -8.25
C ALA A 135 8.35 -5.09 -7.88
N ASP A 136 7.23 -5.75 -8.17
CA ASP A 136 6.99 -7.16 -7.89
C ASP A 136 6.95 -7.60 -6.42
N GLU A 137 6.93 -6.65 -5.49
CA GLU A 137 6.92 -6.88 -4.04
C GLU A 137 5.51 -7.16 -3.48
N LEU A 138 4.46 -6.95 -4.28
CA LEU A 138 3.06 -7.16 -3.92
C LEU A 138 2.28 -7.66 -5.13
N ALA A 139 1.70 -8.86 -5.04
CA ALA A 139 0.82 -9.37 -6.08
C ALA A 139 -0.56 -8.67 -6.03
N PRO A 140 -1.08 -8.19 -7.16
CA PRO A 140 -2.47 -7.72 -7.26
C PRO A 140 -3.43 -8.88 -6.98
N ASN A 141 -4.47 -8.63 -6.20
CA ASN A 141 -5.52 -9.62 -5.92
C ASN A 141 -6.85 -9.30 -6.62
N LEU A 142 -6.83 -8.36 -7.57
CA LEU A 142 -7.99 -7.98 -8.39
C LEU A 142 -9.24 -7.70 -7.56
N GLY A 143 -9.03 -7.06 -6.41
CA GLY A 143 -10.11 -6.62 -5.54
C GLY A 143 -10.66 -7.69 -4.62
N ARG A 144 -10.06 -8.89 -4.61
CA ARG A 144 -10.50 -10.06 -3.82
C ARG A 144 -9.50 -10.34 -2.70
N PRO A 145 -9.75 -9.83 -1.48
CA PRO A 145 -8.86 -10.09 -0.34
C PRO A 145 -8.79 -11.58 -0.02
N GLY A 146 -7.61 -12.06 0.36
CA GLY A 146 -7.40 -13.47 0.71
C GLY A 146 -7.24 -14.42 -0.49
N GLU A 147 -7.53 -13.95 -1.72
CA GLU A 147 -7.26 -14.71 -2.94
C GLU A 147 -5.88 -14.35 -3.53
N GLU A 148 -5.22 -15.37 -4.08
CA GLU A 148 -4.04 -15.22 -4.94
C GLU A 148 -4.43 -15.69 -6.35
N PRO A 149 -5.04 -14.81 -7.18
CA PRO A 149 -5.60 -15.20 -8.48
C PRO A 149 -4.54 -15.67 -9.50
N GLY A 150 -3.25 -15.56 -9.16
CA GLY A 150 -2.13 -15.87 -10.04
C GLY A 150 -1.89 -14.77 -11.08
N TRP A 151 -0.69 -14.78 -11.66
CA TRP A 151 -0.28 -13.74 -12.61
C TRP A 151 -1.00 -13.80 -13.94
N ASP A 152 -1.47 -14.98 -14.35
CA ASP A 152 -2.28 -15.12 -15.58
C ASP A 152 -3.55 -14.26 -15.53
N ALA A 153 -4.23 -14.22 -14.38
CA ALA A 153 -5.44 -13.40 -14.20
C ALA A 153 -5.11 -11.91 -14.15
N VAL A 154 -3.99 -11.53 -13.54
CA VAL A 154 -3.53 -10.14 -13.50
C VAL A 154 -3.18 -9.65 -14.90
N LEU A 155 -2.45 -10.45 -15.69
CA LEU A 155 -2.09 -10.12 -17.06
C LEU A 155 -3.30 -10.06 -17.99
N GLU A 156 -4.29 -10.93 -17.76
CA GLU A 156 -5.60 -10.85 -18.44
C GLU A 156 -6.30 -9.51 -18.19
N ALA A 157 -6.31 -9.03 -16.94
CA ALA A 157 -6.93 -7.75 -16.57
C ALA A 157 -6.28 -6.54 -17.28
N TYR A 158 -4.99 -6.65 -17.62
CA TYR A 158 -4.25 -5.61 -18.34
C TYR A 158 -4.08 -5.88 -19.83
N ARG A 159 -4.75 -6.90 -20.39
CA ARG A 159 -4.56 -7.32 -21.77
C ARG A 159 -4.72 -6.15 -22.77
N GLY A 160 -3.73 -5.98 -23.64
CA GLY A 160 -3.73 -4.95 -24.68
C GLY A 160 -3.39 -3.55 -24.18
N THR A 161 -2.90 -3.42 -22.95
CA THR A 161 -2.36 -2.17 -22.39
C THR A 161 -0.83 -2.20 -22.36
N GLU A 162 -0.18 -1.02 -22.32
CA GLU A 162 1.28 -0.91 -22.14
C GLU A 162 1.77 -1.60 -20.85
N LEU A 163 0.91 -1.68 -19.84
CA LEU A 163 1.26 -2.29 -18.56
C LEU A 163 1.36 -3.82 -18.64
N GLN A 164 0.68 -4.46 -19.60
CA GLN A 164 0.79 -5.90 -19.79
C GLN A 164 2.24 -6.32 -20.08
N GLU A 165 2.87 -5.68 -21.06
CA GLU A 165 4.24 -5.99 -21.48
C GLU A 165 5.23 -5.75 -20.33
N TYR A 166 5.03 -4.66 -19.56
CA TYR A 166 5.85 -4.36 -18.38
C TYR A 166 5.72 -5.45 -17.30
N LEU A 167 4.50 -5.82 -16.92
CA LEU A 167 4.27 -6.83 -15.87
C LEU A 167 4.75 -8.22 -16.30
N GLU A 168 4.60 -8.58 -17.57
CA GLU A 168 5.16 -9.80 -18.14
C GLU A 168 6.69 -9.82 -18.02
N ALA A 169 7.37 -8.72 -18.39
CA ALA A 169 8.82 -8.64 -18.33
C ALA A 169 9.36 -8.67 -16.88
N VAL A 170 8.72 -7.93 -15.97
CA VAL A 170 9.07 -7.93 -14.53
C VAL A 170 8.94 -9.35 -13.96
N ARG A 171 7.84 -10.05 -14.27
CA ARG A 171 7.59 -11.40 -13.77
C ARG A 171 8.43 -12.48 -14.42
N GLY A 172 8.73 -12.32 -15.71
CA GLY A 172 9.65 -13.19 -16.43
C GLY A 172 11.09 -13.07 -15.93
N GLY A 173 11.41 -12.00 -15.19
CA GLY A 173 12.78 -11.65 -14.80
C GLY A 173 13.60 -11.05 -15.93
N ASP A 174 12.93 -10.70 -17.05
CA ASP A 174 13.54 -9.99 -18.19
C ASP A 174 13.73 -8.50 -17.89
N LEU A 175 13.01 -7.98 -16.88
CA LEU A 175 13.10 -6.61 -16.39
C LEU A 175 13.26 -6.61 -14.87
N THR A 176 14.20 -5.83 -14.39
CA THR A 176 14.57 -5.73 -12.97
C THR A 176 14.28 -4.34 -12.42
N VAL A 177 13.77 -4.27 -11.19
CA VAL A 177 13.37 -3.02 -10.55
C VAL A 177 14.15 -2.81 -9.24
N ALA A 178 14.89 -1.70 -9.14
CA ALA A 178 15.57 -1.26 -7.94
C ALA A 178 14.72 -0.23 -7.19
N ARG A 179 14.05 -0.68 -6.13
CA ARG A 179 13.21 0.19 -5.31
C ARG A 179 13.98 0.79 -4.13
N LYS A 180 13.98 2.12 -4.01
CA LYS A 180 14.38 2.82 -2.79
C LYS A 180 13.36 2.58 -1.66
N PRO A 181 13.78 2.12 -0.45
CA PRO A 181 12.89 2.01 0.70
C PRO A 181 12.24 3.34 1.08
N GLN A 182 10.95 3.30 1.43
CA GLN A 182 10.24 4.49 1.89
C GLN A 182 10.72 4.95 3.28
N TYR A 183 10.93 4.00 4.19
CA TYR A 183 11.37 4.25 5.57
C TYR A 183 12.90 4.04 5.66
N VAL A 184 13.65 5.09 5.36
CA VAL A 184 15.12 5.06 5.40
C VAL A 184 15.68 4.97 6.83
N ASP A 185 14.87 5.40 7.80
CA ASP A 185 15.12 5.30 9.24
C ASP A 185 15.19 3.85 9.75
N ARG A 186 14.64 2.89 8.98
CA ARG A 186 14.69 1.45 9.29
C ARG A 186 15.86 0.72 8.64
N ILE A 187 16.72 1.42 7.90
CA ILE A 187 17.93 0.83 7.32
C ILE A 187 18.89 0.33 8.41
N PRO A 188 19.16 1.07 9.51
CA PRO A 188 19.99 0.59 10.60
C PRO A 188 19.48 -0.72 11.23
N ASP A 189 18.16 -0.94 11.28
CA ASP A 189 17.57 -2.16 11.85
C ASP A 189 17.90 -3.44 11.04
N ARG A 190 18.29 -3.27 9.78
CA ARG A 190 18.52 -4.38 8.83
C ARG A 190 19.99 -4.58 8.48
N PHE A 191 20.85 -3.63 8.86
CA PHE A 191 22.25 -3.64 8.52
C PHE A 191 23.08 -3.00 9.62
N ASP A 192 24.01 -3.78 10.15
CA ASP A 192 25.05 -3.32 11.05
C ASP A 192 26.35 -3.11 10.25
N GLY A 193 26.89 -1.89 10.29
CA GLY A 193 28.16 -1.55 9.65
C GLY A 193 28.26 -0.11 9.18
N THR A 194 29.30 0.15 8.39
CA THR A 194 29.57 1.46 7.80
C THR A 194 28.80 1.69 6.51
N THR A 195 28.61 2.96 6.18
CA THR A 195 28.01 3.38 4.90
C THR A 195 28.74 2.78 3.70
N ARG A 196 30.08 2.73 3.75
CA ARG A 196 30.93 2.12 2.72
C ARG A 196 30.60 0.65 2.51
N GLU A 197 30.44 -0.11 3.59
CA GLU A 197 30.15 -1.54 3.52
C GLU A 197 28.77 -1.80 2.93
N LEU A 198 27.76 -0.99 3.29
CA LEU A 198 26.44 -1.09 2.68
C LEU A 198 26.52 -0.82 1.17
N LEU A 199 27.15 0.30 0.80
CA LEU A 199 27.23 0.73 -0.60
C LEU A 199 28.03 -0.25 -1.46
N ALA A 200 29.13 -0.80 -0.94
CA ALA A 200 29.91 -1.81 -1.63
C ALA A 200 29.15 -3.13 -1.84
N ARG A 201 28.16 -3.46 -0.99
CA ARG A 201 27.29 -4.63 -1.19
C ARG A 201 26.21 -4.42 -2.25
N THR A 202 25.90 -3.17 -2.57
CA THR A 202 24.84 -2.80 -3.53
C THR A 202 25.39 -2.30 -4.86
N ASP A 203 26.70 -2.13 -4.98
CA ASP A 203 27.35 -1.65 -6.20
C ASP A 203 27.56 -2.82 -7.19
N GLU A 204 26.60 -2.96 -8.10
CA GLU A 204 26.62 -3.97 -9.16
C GLU A 204 27.15 -3.39 -10.48
N ARG A 205 27.26 -2.06 -10.56
CA ARG A 205 27.62 -1.30 -11.77
C ARG A 205 28.99 -0.61 -11.70
N ASP A 206 29.71 -0.75 -10.60
CA ASP A 206 30.99 -0.08 -10.32
C ASP A 206 30.91 1.47 -10.42
N VAL A 207 29.77 2.04 -10.04
CA VAL A 207 29.49 3.50 -10.15
C VAL A 207 29.57 4.24 -8.82
N LEU A 208 29.93 3.54 -7.74
CA LEU A 208 29.89 4.08 -6.39
C LEU A 208 30.70 5.36 -6.20
N THR A 209 31.88 5.47 -6.81
CA THR A 209 32.72 6.67 -6.66
C THR A 209 32.03 7.91 -7.23
N GLU A 210 31.40 7.80 -8.41
CA GLU A 210 30.64 8.89 -9.01
C GLU A 210 29.42 9.27 -8.16
N LEU A 211 28.69 8.28 -7.66
CA LEU A 211 27.51 8.51 -6.83
C LEU A 211 27.85 9.17 -5.50
N ILE A 212 28.97 8.82 -4.87
CA ILE A 212 29.44 9.44 -3.63
C ILE A 212 29.68 10.94 -3.82
N GLU A 213 30.32 11.31 -4.93
CA GLU A 213 30.59 12.70 -5.27
C GLU A 213 29.31 13.45 -5.62
N ARG A 214 28.47 12.90 -6.52
CA ARG A 214 27.23 13.54 -6.99
C ARG A 214 26.18 13.74 -5.92
N LEU A 215 26.13 12.85 -4.93
CA LEU A 215 25.19 12.92 -3.81
C LEU A 215 25.79 13.58 -2.58
N GLU A 216 27.04 14.05 -2.65
CA GLU A 216 27.73 14.74 -1.56
C GLU A 216 27.74 13.94 -0.24
N ILE A 217 28.00 12.62 -0.32
CA ILE A 217 28.04 11.71 0.83
C ILE A 217 29.45 11.28 1.23
N ALA A 218 30.48 11.90 0.66
CA ALA A 218 31.88 11.58 0.97
C ALA A 218 32.23 11.72 2.47
N SER A 219 31.63 12.70 3.17
CA SER A 219 31.87 12.92 4.60
C SER A 219 31.29 11.85 5.52
N VAL A 220 30.32 11.06 5.02
CA VAL A 220 29.59 10.05 5.80
C VAL A 220 29.89 8.62 5.39
N VAL A 221 30.71 8.44 4.34
CA VAL A 221 30.97 7.10 3.77
C VAL A 221 31.68 6.17 4.75
N ASP A 222 32.54 6.69 5.61
CA ASP A 222 33.28 5.89 6.61
C ASP A 222 32.59 5.91 7.99
N GLN A 223 31.41 6.54 8.09
CA GLN A 223 30.62 6.57 9.32
C GLN A 223 29.72 5.34 9.42
N SER A 224 29.33 5.02 10.65
CA SER A 224 28.37 3.96 10.94
C SER A 224 26.95 4.42 10.60
N ILE A 225 26.14 3.54 10.02
CA ILE A 225 24.82 3.89 9.45
C ILE A 225 23.83 4.39 10.51
N ASP A 226 23.93 3.87 11.73
CA ASP A 226 23.13 4.27 12.90
C ASP A 226 23.41 5.70 13.38
N THR A 227 24.55 6.30 12.99
CA THR A 227 24.93 7.65 13.39
C THR A 227 24.46 8.74 12.43
N LEU A 228 23.94 8.35 11.27
CA LEU A 228 23.55 9.27 10.20
C LEU A 228 22.24 9.99 10.50
N SER A 229 22.15 11.24 10.05
CA SER A 229 20.88 11.97 10.03
C SER A 229 19.92 11.38 8.98
N GLY A 230 18.62 11.64 9.12
CA GLY A 230 17.63 11.20 8.14
C GLY A 230 17.90 11.69 6.71
N GLY A 231 18.43 12.91 6.55
CA GLY A 231 18.81 13.45 5.24
C GLY A 231 20.03 12.75 4.62
N GLU A 232 21.00 12.37 5.44
CA GLU A 232 22.14 11.56 5.00
C GLU A 232 21.69 10.14 4.63
N LEU A 233 20.85 9.52 5.45
CA LEU A 233 20.24 8.22 5.15
C LEU A 233 19.44 8.23 3.84
N GLN A 234 18.72 9.32 3.55
CA GLN A 234 18.02 9.45 2.26
C GLN A 234 18.97 9.44 1.06
N ARG A 235 20.11 10.14 1.17
CA ARG A 235 21.12 10.21 0.11
C ARG A 235 21.88 8.89 -0.03
N VAL A 236 22.22 8.24 1.08
CA VAL A 236 22.82 6.89 1.09
C VAL A 236 21.87 5.87 0.47
N ALA A 237 20.59 5.87 0.85
CA ALA A 237 19.58 4.99 0.27
C ALA A 237 19.40 5.21 -1.24
N LEU A 238 19.47 6.47 -1.69
CA LEU A 238 19.46 6.80 -3.12
C LEU A 238 20.70 6.27 -3.84
N ALA A 239 21.89 6.48 -3.28
CA ALA A 239 23.14 5.94 -3.82
C ALA A 239 23.09 4.41 -3.94
N ALA A 240 22.67 3.72 -2.88
CA ALA A 240 22.54 2.27 -2.84
C ALA A 240 21.52 1.74 -3.87
N THR A 241 20.47 2.50 -4.17
CA THR A 241 19.47 2.12 -5.18
C THR A 241 20.02 2.31 -6.59
N LEU A 242 20.67 3.46 -6.85
CA LEU A 242 21.23 3.78 -8.17
C LEU A 242 22.45 2.93 -8.57
N ALA A 243 23.13 2.35 -7.58
CA ALA A 243 24.30 1.48 -7.79
C ALA A 243 23.94 0.06 -8.23
N ARG A 244 22.68 -0.36 -8.07
CA ARG A 244 22.18 -1.66 -8.55
C ARG A 244 22.06 -1.69 -10.07
N ASP A 245 22.29 -2.86 -10.64
CA ASP A 245 22.07 -3.12 -12.06
C ASP A 245 20.60 -3.47 -12.25
N ALA A 246 19.80 -2.44 -12.53
CA ALA A 246 18.36 -2.54 -12.71
C ALA A 246 17.87 -1.67 -13.86
N ASP A 247 16.80 -2.11 -14.52
CA ASP A 247 16.17 -1.41 -15.64
C ASP A 247 15.31 -0.22 -15.17
N PHE A 248 14.69 -0.33 -13.98
CA PHE A 248 13.79 0.67 -13.38
C PHE A 248 14.10 1.00 -11.92
#